data_AF-A0A8T6UBI6-F1
#
_entry.id   AF-A0A8T6UBI6-F1
#
_cell.length_a   1.000
_cell.length_b   1.000
_cell.length_c   1.000
_cell.angle_alpha   90.00
_cell.angle_beta   90.00
_cell.angle_gamma   90.00
#
_symmetry.space_group_name_H-M   'P 1'
#
loop_
_entity.id
_entity.type
_entity.pdbx_description
1 polymer ?
#
loop_
_entity_poly.entity_id
_entity_poly.type
_entity_poly.pdbx_seq_one_letter_code
_entity_poly.pdbx_strand_id
1 'polypeptide(L)' 'SKVTDVTGGMLGKMFELKPAVEHGIQTIIVNATEPNRVYRALKGEKVVGTVIER' A
#
# COMPACT_ATOMS: atom_id res chain seq x y z
N SER A 1 -3.97 15.91 4.86
CA SER A 1 -2.96 15.92 5.92
C SER A 1 -1.58 15.72 5.29
N LYS A 2 -0.59 16.55 5.61
CA LYS A 2 0.81 16.34 5.19
C LYS A 2 1.47 15.42 6.21
N VAL A 3 1.69 14.15 5.85
CA VAL A 3 2.49 13.21 6.64
C VAL A 3 3.87 13.18 5.99
N THR A 4 4.87 13.76 6.64
CA THR A 4 6.26 13.70 6.18
C THR A 4 6.84 12.38 6.65
N ASP A 5 7.21 11.51 5.70
CA ASP A 5 7.96 10.31 6.03
C ASP A 5 9.37 10.68 6.47
N VAL A 6 9.64 10.51 7.76
CA VAL A 6 10.93 10.83 8.39
C VAL A 6 11.96 9.71 8.24
N THR A 7 11.55 8.53 7.74
CA THR A 7 12.43 7.36 7.54
C THR A 7 12.84 7.18 6.08
N GLY A 8 12.16 7.85 5.15
CA GLY A 8 12.31 7.65 3.71
C GLY A 8 11.75 6.30 3.20
N GLY A 9 11.39 5.37 4.08
CA GLY A 9 10.92 4.03 3.70
C GLY A 9 9.51 4.01 3.10
N MET A 10 8.61 4.87 3.56
CA MET A 10 7.28 5.05 2.96
C MET A 10 7.35 5.85 1.67
N LEU A 11 8.22 6.86 1.58
CA LEU A 11 8.48 7.61 0.36
C LEU A 11 9.00 6.68 -0.74
N GLY A 12 9.95 5.79 -0.44
CA GLY A 12 10.43 4.76 -1.38
C GLY A 12 9.29 3.87 -1.89
N LYS A 13 8.47 3.33 -0.99
CA LYS A 13 7.28 2.53 -1.35
C LYS A 13 6.29 3.30 -2.22
N MET A 14 6.09 4.60 -1.95
CA MET A 14 5.22 5.43 -2.79
C MET A 14 5.78 5.63 -4.19
N PHE A 15 7.11 5.81 -4.34
CA PHE A 15 7.75 5.90 -5.65
C PHE A 15 7.63 4.59 -6.45
N GLU A 16 7.72 3.44 -5.79
CA GLU A 16 7.50 2.13 -6.42
C GLU A 16 6.04 1.94 -6.89
N LEU A 17 5.07 2.42 -6.11
CA LEU A 17 3.64 2.27 -6.41
C LEU A 17 3.10 3.35 -7.37
N LYS A 18 3.75 4.51 -7.45
CA LYS A 18 3.35 5.65 -8.29
C LYS A 18 2.96 5.25 -9.72
N PRO A 19 3.77 4.50 -10.49
CA PRO A 19 3.38 4.15 -11.86
C PRO A 19 2.10 3.31 -11.90
N ALA A 20 1.87 2.38 -10.98
CA ALA A 20 0.64 1.58 -10.96
C ALA A 20 -0.60 2.47 -10.72
N VAL A 21 -0.52 3.36 -9.72
CA VAL A 21 -1.60 4.27 -9.36
C VAL A 21 -1.89 5.27 -10.50
N GLU A 22 -0.86 5.79 -11.17
CA GLU A 22 -1.02 6.69 -12.33
C GLU A 22 -1.76 6.02 -13.51
N HIS A 23 -1.61 4.70 -13.66
CA HIS A 23 -2.36 3.90 -14.64
C HIS A 23 -3.74 3.45 -14.14
N GLY A 24 -4.20 3.96 -13.00
CA GLY A 24 -5.51 3.64 -12.43
C GLY A 24 -5.60 2.27 -11.77
N ILE A 25 -4.46 1.63 -11.48
CA ILE A 25 -4.41 0.34 -10.78
C ILE A 25 -4.48 0.64 -9.28
N GLN A 26 -5.51 0.11 -8.62
CA GLN A 26 -5.64 0.21 -7.17
C GLN A 26 -4.52 -0.59 -6.50
N THR A 27 -3.87 0.00 -5.49
CA THR A 27 -2.80 -0.64 -4.72
C THR A 27 -3.13 -0.61 -3.23
N ILE A 28 -2.58 -1.56 -2.47
CA ILE A 28 -2.76 -1.65 -1.02
C ILE A 28 -1.43 -1.93 -0.33
N ILE A 29 -1.12 -1.14 0.71
CA ILE A 29 0.00 -1.38 1.61
C ILE A 29 -0.54 -2.08 2.86
N VAL A 30 -0.03 -3.29 3.13
CA VAL A 30 -0.40 -4.08 4.31
C VAL A 30 0.82 -4.40 5.17
N ASN A 31 0.62 -4.62 6.47
CA ASN A 31 1.67 -5.18 7.31
C ASN A 31 1.86 -6.68 7.02
N ALA A 32 3.03 -7.06 6.51
CA ALA A 32 3.33 -8.44 6.17
C ALA A 32 3.64 -9.35 7.38
N THR A 33 4.00 -8.79 8.54
CA THR A 33 4.27 -9.59 9.75
C THR A 33 3.00 -10.12 10.41
N GLU A 34 1.84 -9.65 9.95
CA GLU A 34 0.54 -10.01 10.47
C GLU A 34 0.01 -11.27 9.76
N PRO A 35 -0.25 -12.36 10.49
CA PRO A 35 -0.62 -13.63 9.90
C PRO A 35 -1.80 -13.53 8.95
N ASN A 36 -1.71 -14.20 7.80
CA ASN A 36 -2.73 -14.25 6.75
C ASN A 36 -3.07 -12.91 6.07
N ARG A 37 -2.48 -11.78 6.46
CA ARG A 37 -2.88 -10.47 5.92
C ARG A 37 -2.58 -10.33 4.43
N VAL A 38 -1.40 -10.77 3.99
CA VAL A 38 -1.01 -10.77 2.57
C VAL A 38 -1.93 -11.69 1.76
N TYR A 39 -2.19 -12.90 2.24
CA TYR A 39 -3.06 -13.87 1.58
C TYR A 39 -4.48 -13.31 1.36
N ARG A 40 -5.06 -12.72 2.40
CA ARG A 40 -6.39 -12.12 2.34
C ARG A 40 -6.43 -10.90 1.42
N ALA A 41 -5.40 -10.06 1.44
CA ALA A 41 -5.27 -8.93 0.53
C ALA A 41 -5.26 -9.36 -0.95
N LEU A 42 -4.48 -10.40 -1.28
CA LEU A 42 -4.40 -10.95 -2.64
C LEU A 42 -5.71 -11.61 -3.11
N LYS A 43 -6.52 -12.11 -2.18
CA LYS A 43 -7.87 -12.62 -2.47
C LYS A 43 -8.93 -11.52 -2.65
N GLY A 44 -8.59 -10.25 -2.42
CA GLY A 44 -9.54 -9.15 -2.45
C GLY A 44 -10.46 -9.09 -1.22
N GLU A 45 -10.11 -9.79 -0.14
CA GLU A 45 -10.84 -9.70 1.12
C GLU A 45 -10.55 -8.36 1.82
N LYS A 46 -11.50 -7.88 2.64
CA LYS A 46 -11.27 -6.68 3.45
C LYS A 46 -10.19 -6.94 4.50
N VAL A 47 -9.10 -6.20 4.42
CA VAL A 47 -7.96 -6.27 5.34
C VAL A 47 -7.58 -4.88 5.85
N VAL A 48 -6.93 -4.84 7.02
CA VAL A 48 -6.36 -3.59 7.56
C VAL A 48 -5.11 -3.22 6.76
N GLY A 49 -5.15 -2.07 6.09
CA GLY A 49 -4.06 -1.53 5.30
C GLY A 49 -4.37 -0.14 4.77
N THR A 50 -3.44 0.41 4.00
CA THR A 50 -3.61 1.70 3.32
C THR A 50 -3.92 1.44 1.86
N VAL A 51 -5.12 1.78 1.42
CA VAL A 51 -5.50 1.73 0.01
C VAL A 51 -5.06 3.02 -0.67
N ILE A 52 -4.46 2.88 -1.85
CA ILE A 52 -4.00 3.99 -2.69
C ILE A 52 -4.61 3.80 -4.08
N GLU A 53 -5.37 4.80 -4.50
CA GLU A 53 -6.04 4.89 -5.78
C GLU A 53 -5.88 6.31 -6.34
N ARG A 54 -6.20 6.48 -7.62
CA ARG A 54 -6.01 7.74 -8.34
C ARG A 54 -6.97 8.83 -7.88
#